data_AF-A0A2D5HIB9-F1
#
_entry.id   AF-A0A2D5HIB9-F1
#
_cell.length_a   1.000
_cell.length_b   1.000
_cell.length_c   1.000
_cell.angle_alpha   90.00
_cell.angle_beta   90.00
_cell.angle_gamma   90.00
#
_symmetry.space_group_name_H-M   'P 1'
#
loop_
_entity.id
_entity.type
_entity.pdbx_description
1 polymer ?
#
loop_
_entity_poly.entity_id
_entity_poly.type
_entity_poly.pdbx_seq_one_letter_code
_entity_poly.pdbx_strand_id
1 'polypeptide(L)'
;MYARINHVIAQSEMQLTMWIETFKSIGAKVVTEVGAVQITITKTSSNKATLISVFPNKTIADKAAKAVEKNRTEAAKLMKMEFTEGDVVFSQNSLTQE
;
A
#
# COMPACT_ATOMS: atom_id res chain seq x y z
N MET A 1 -12.93 6.67 -7.20
CA MET A 1 -11.80 6.27 -6.30
C MET A 1 -11.08 5.09 -6.92
N TYR A 2 -9.77 4.98 -6.71
CA TYR A 2 -8.93 3.92 -7.27
C TYR A 2 -8.05 3.31 -6.16
N ALA A 3 -7.92 1.99 -6.11
CA ALA A 3 -7.11 1.30 -5.12
C ALA A 3 -5.89 0.64 -5.77
N ARG A 4 -4.78 0.68 -5.03
CA ARG A 4 -3.60 -0.17 -5.27
C ARG A 4 -3.45 -1.11 -4.07
N ILE A 5 -3.27 -2.38 -4.36
CA ILE A 5 -3.21 -3.46 -3.39
C ILE A 5 -1.89 -4.18 -3.57
N ASN A 6 -1.12 -4.27 -2.49
CA ASN A 6 0.18 -4.95 -2.45
C ASN A 6 0.09 -6.09 -1.45
N HIS A 7 0.13 -7.33 -1.94
CA HIS A 7 0.27 -8.51 -1.10
C HIS A 7 1.75 -8.77 -0.88
N VAL A 8 2.19 -8.76 0.37
CA VAL A 8 3.58 -8.93 0.77
C VAL A 8 3.74 -10.27 1.46
N ILE A 9 4.69 -11.07 0.99
CA ILE A 9 5.07 -12.36 1.56
C ILE A 9 6.57 -12.30 1.86
N ALA A 10 6.89 -12.14 3.14
CA ALA A 10 8.23 -12.10 3.67
C ALA A 10 8.77 -13.52 3.94
N GLN A 11 10.09 -13.65 4.06
CA GLN A 11 10.78 -14.89 4.42
C GLN A 11 10.61 -15.23 5.91
N SER A 12 10.38 -14.21 6.75
CA SER A 12 10.19 -14.37 8.19
C SER A 12 9.27 -13.28 8.76
N GLU A 13 8.78 -13.50 9.98
CA GLU A 13 7.99 -12.51 10.72
C GLU A 13 8.78 -11.25 11.04
N MET A 14 10.07 -11.40 11.37
CA MET A 14 10.97 -10.26 11.61
C MET A 14 11.10 -9.40 10.35
N GLN A 15 11.30 -10.02 9.19
CA GLN A 15 11.41 -9.29 7.92
C GLN A 15 10.09 -8.57 7.58
N LEU A 16 8.93 -9.22 7.79
CA LEU A 16 7.64 -8.55 7.60
C LEU A 16 7.49 -7.35 8.54
N THR A 17 7.86 -7.50 9.80
CA THR A 17 7.75 -6.44 10.82
C THR A 17 8.62 -5.24 10.43
N MET A 18 9.87 -5.47 10.03
CA MET A 18 10.75 -4.42 9.52
C MET A 18 10.15 -3.70 8.30
N TRP A 19 9.56 -4.45 7.37
CA TRP A 19 8.90 -3.85 6.21
C TRP A 19 7.72 -2.97 6.61
N ILE A 20 6.85 -3.44 7.51
CA ILE A 20 5.69 -2.69 8.00
C ILE A 20 6.15 -1.39 8.69
N GLU A 21 7.13 -1.46 9.59
CA GLU A 21 7.61 -0.28 10.32
C GLU A 21 8.32 0.72 9.40
N THR A 22 9.08 0.23 8.41
CA THR A 22 9.68 1.07 7.37
C THR A 22 8.60 1.77 6.54
N PHE A 23 7.54 1.05 6.15
CA PHE A 23 6.44 1.65 5.42
C PHE A 23 5.72 2.69 6.27
N LYS A 24 5.36 2.40 7.53
CA LYS A 24 4.73 3.38 8.42
C LYS A 24 5.55 4.67 8.58
N SER A 25 6.87 4.52 8.72
CA SER A 25 7.77 5.66 9.00
C SER A 25 8.09 6.48 7.75
N ILE A 26 8.14 5.86 6.57
CA ILE A 26 8.64 6.48 5.34
C ILE A 26 7.58 6.41 4.23
N GLY A 27 7.15 5.21 3.86
CA GLY A 27 6.27 4.98 2.71
C GLY A 27 4.89 5.63 2.86
N ALA A 28 4.28 5.53 4.05
CA ALA A 28 2.96 6.09 4.33
C ALA A 28 2.95 7.61 4.14
N LYS A 29 3.98 8.31 4.62
CA LYS A 29 4.12 9.76 4.44
C LYS A 29 4.13 10.14 2.96
N VAL A 30 4.98 9.49 2.15
CA VAL A 30 5.09 9.75 0.71
C VAL A 30 3.75 9.50 0.01
N VAL A 31 3.09 8.38 0.31
CA VAL A 31 1.82 8.01 -0.34
C VAL A 31 0.69 8.97 0.05
N THR A 32 0.65 9.41 1.32
CA THR A 32 -0.30 10.43 1.80
C THR A 32 -0.05 11.79 1.15
N GLU A 33 1.19 12.26 1.07
CA GLU A 33 1.55 13.55 0.45
C GLU A 33 1.19 13.61 -1.04
N VAL A 34 1.22 12.46 -1.74
CA VAL A 34 0.79 12.38 -3.14
C VAL A 34 -0.74 12.42 -3.29
N GLY A 35 -1.49 12.12 -2.23
CA GLY A 35 -2.95 12.26 -2.18
C GLY A 35 -3.71 10.96 -1.92
N ALA A 36 -3.12 9.98 -1.23
CA ALA A 36 -3.90 8.85 -0.72
C ALA A 36 -4.93 9.33 0.31
N VAL A 37 -6.16 8.85 0.18
CA VAL A 37 -7.28 9.16 1.09
C VAL A 37 -7.44 8.10 2.18
N GLN A 38 -6.89 6.92 1.97
CA GLN A 38 -6.89 5.83 2.93
C GLN A 38 -5.69 4.92 2.68
N ILE A 39 -5.01 4.52 3.75
CA ILE A 39 -3.94 3.54 3.72
C ILE A 39 -4.20 2.53 4.84
N THR A 40 -4.18 1.25 4.51
CA THR A 40 -4.38 0.16 5.49
C THR A 40 -3.36 -0.94 5.25
N ILE A 41 -2.85 -1.53 6.34
CA ILE A 41 -2.04 -2.75 6.29
C ILE A 41 -2.72 -3.79 7.16
N THR A 42 -3.07 -4.93 6.57
CA THR A 42 -3.66 -6.06 7.28
C THR A 42 -2.68 -7.22 7.27
N LYS A 43 -2.17 -7.61 8.45
CA LYS A 43 -1.36 -8.82 8.60
C LYS A 43 -2.28 -10.04 8.49
N THR A 44 -2.00 -10.95 7.57
CA THR A 44 -2.84 -12.13 7.30
C THR A 44 -2.19 -13.44 7.76
N SER A 45 -0.88 -13.44 8.01
CA SER A 45 -0.15 -14.50 8.73
C SER A 45 1.13 -13.91 9.35
N SER A 46 1.93 -14.72 10.05
CA SER A 46 3.19 -14.28 10.67
C SER A 46 4.13 -13.57 9.69
N ASN A 47 4.17 -14.00 8.43
CA ASN A 47 5.03 -13.46 7.37
C ASN A 47 4.27 -12.89 6.16
N LYS A 48 2.95 -12.68 6.25
CA LYS A 48 2.14 -12.12 5.16
C LYS A 48 1.34 -10.90 5.60
N ALA A 49 1.26 -9.89 4.73
CA ALA A 49 0.37 -8.76 4.90
C ALA A 49 -0.18 -8.27 3.57
N THR A 50 -1.30 -7.56 3.62
CA THR A 50 -1.86 -6.83 2.48
C THR A 50 -1.89 -5.35 2.80
N LEU A 51 -1.23 -4.55 1.98
CA LEU A 51 -1.32 -3.09 1.99
C LEU A 51 -2.34 -2.65 0.95
N ILE A 52 -3.34 -1.87 1.35
CA ILE A 52 -4.30 -1.23 0.45
C ILE A 52 -4.14 0.28 0.58
N SER A 53 -3.91 0.95 -0.54
CA SER A 53 -3.89 2.41 -0.65
C SER A 53 -4.98 2.86 -1.60
N VAL A 54 -5.88 3.72 -1.13
CA VAL A 54 -6.99 4.28 -1.91
C VAL A 54 -6.70 5.72 -2.26
N PHE A 55 -7.01 6.08 -3.50
CA PHE A 55 -6.76 7.39 -4.10
C PHE A 55 -8.04 7.95 -4.72
N PRO A 56 -8.13 9.28 -4.93
CA PRO A 56 -9.27 9.90 -5.59
C PRO A 56 -9.52 9.32 -6.99
N ASN A 57 -8.46 9.07 -7.76
CA ASN A 57 -8.50 8.54 -9.12
C ASN A 57 -7.19 7.83 -9.50
N LYS A 58 -7.18 7.18 -10.67
CA LYS A 58 -6.03 6.43 -11.19
C LYS A 58 -4.80 7.32 -11.43
N THR A 59 -4.97 8.56 -11.89
CA THR A 59 -3.85 9.49 -12.13
C THR A 59 -3.04 9.76 -10.87
N ILE A 60 -3.72 10.01 -9.74
CA ILE A 60 -3.05 10.20 -8.45
C ILE A 60 -2.39 8.89 -7.99
N ALA A 61 -3.06 7.75 -8.16
CA ALA A 61 -2.49 6.45 -7.84
C ALA A 61 -1.20 6.16 -8.64
N ASP A 62 -1.18 6.48 -9.94
CA ASP A 62 -0.01 6.31 -10.81
C ASP A 62 1.15 7.21 -10.39
N LYS A 63 0.86 8.45 -9.98
CA LYS A 63 1.86 9.35 -9.41
C LYS A 63 2.45 8.78 -8.12
N ALA A 64 1.63 8.22 -7.23
CA ALA A 64 2.07 7.63 -5.98
C ALA A 64 2.97 6.41 -6.23
N ALA A 65 2.60 5.54 -7.18
CA ALA A 65 3.40 4.38 -7.54
C ALA A 65 4.79 4.75 -8.08
N LYS A 66 4.88 5.81 -8.91
CA LYS A 66 6.16 6.35 -9.38
C LYS A 66 7.00 6.91 -8.22
N ALA A 67 6.38 7.65 -7.29
CA ALA A 67 7.08 8.25 -6.16
C ALA A 67 7.74 7.22 -5.24
N VAL A 68 7.16 6.02 -5.12
CA VAL A 68 7.69 4.93 -4.28
C VAL A 68 8.40 3.83 -5.07
N GLU A 69 8.57 3.99 -6.38
CA GLU A 69 9.02 2.92 -7.28
C GLU A 69 10.38 2.36 -6.87
N LYS A 70 11.35 3.22 -6.55
CA LYS A 70 12.68 2.79 -6.10
C LYS A 70 12.60 1.91 -4.85
N ASN A 71 11.89 2.37 -3.82
CA ASN A 71 11.75 1.64 -2.56
C ASN A 71 11.00 0.33 -2.76
N ARG A 72 9.98 0.34 -3.63
CA ARG A 72 9.23 -0.85 -4.01
C ARG A 72 10.12 -1.89 -4.70
N THR A 73 10.93 -1.48 -5.66
CA THR A 73 11.84 -2.36 -6.40
C THR A 73 12.88 -2.98 -5.48
N GLU A 74 13.46 -2.21 -4.55
CA GLU A 74 14.39 -2.77 -3.56
C GLU A 74 13.71 -3.74 -2.60
N ALA A 75 12.49 -3.42 -2.11
CA ALA A 75 11.75 -4.33 -1.26
C ALA A 75 11.41 -5.65 -1.99
N ALA A 76 11.03 -5.59 -3.27
CA ALA A 76 10.70 -6.77 -4.08
C ALA A 76 11.89 -7.72 -4.32
N LYS A 77 13.15 -7.27 -4.11
CA LYS A 77 14.33 -8.17 -4.14
C LYS A 77 14.43 -9.04 -2.89
N LEU A 78 13.84 -8.61 -1.77
CA LEU A 78 13.99 -9.25 -0.46
C LEU A 78 12.77 -10.09 -0.09
N MET A 79 11.60 -9.76 -0.62
CA MET A 79 10.32 -10.41 -0.33
C MET A 79 9.46 -10.52 -1.59
N LYS A 80 8.59 -11.52 -1.63
CA LYS A 80 7.63 -11.67 -2.74
C LYS A 80 6.54 -10.61 -2.57
N MET A 81 6.27 -9.88 -3.65
CA MET A 81 5.19 -8.89 -3.71
C MET A 81 4.31 -9.13 -4.92
N GLU A 82 3.00 -9.19 -4.70
CA GLU A 82 2.00 -9.25 -5.75
C GLU A 82 1.20 -7.94 -5.76
N PHE A 83 1.05 -7.35 -6.93
CA PHE A 83 0.44 -6.05 -7.12
C PHE A 83 -0.85 -6.19 -7.91
N THR A 84 -1.94 -5.70 -7.36
CA THR A 84 -3.21 -5.56 -8.04
C THR A 84 -3.74 -4.14 -7.86
N GLU A 85 -4.60 -3.70 -8.76
CA GLU A 85 -5.20 -2.38 -8.70
C GLU A 85 -6.56 -2.39 -9.40
N GLY A 86 -7.40 -1.40 -9.08
CA GLY A 86 -8.71 -1.29 -9.69
C GLY A 86 -9.57 -0.18 -9.10
N ASP A 87 -10.73 0.01 -9.71
CA ASP A 87 -11.72 0.98 -9.25
C ASP A 87 -12.35 0.54 -7.92
N VAL A 88 -12.44 1.48 -6.99
CA VAL A 88 -13.17 1.28 -5.74
C VAL A 88 -14.65 1.51 -6.01
N VAL A 89 -15.41 0.42 -6.05
CA VAL A 89 -16.85 0.42 -6.32
C VAL A 89 -17.70 0.76 -5.08
N PHE A 90 -17.14 0.59 -3.88
CA PHE A 90 -17.77 0.95 -2.60
C PHE A 90 -16.70 1.28 -1.55
N SER A 91 -16.95 2.28 -0.72
CA SER A 91 -16.13 2.60 0.46
C SER A 91 -17.03 3.13 1.57
N GLN A 92 -16.87 2.65 2.79
CA GLN A 92 -17.65 3.18 3.92
C GLN A 92 -17.46 4.68 4.12
N ASN A 93 -16.30 5.24 3.75
CA ASN A 93 -16.07 6.69 3.81
C ASN A 93 -17.00 7.49 2.89
N SER A 94 -17.63 6.86 1.88
CA SER A 94 -18.66 7.51 1.06
C SER A 94 -20.01 7.62 1.77
N LEU A 95 -20.20 6.92 2.91
CA LEU A 95 -21.41 7.03 3.73
C LEU A 95 -21.33 8.19 4.72
N THR A 96 -20.14 8.75 4.94
CA THR A 96 -19.88 9.81 5.94
C THR A 96 -19.54 11.16 5.31
N GLN A 97 -19.58 11.28 3.98
CA GLN A 97 -19.51 12.58 3.29
C GLN A 97 -20.95 13.09 3.06
N GLU A 98 -21.43 13.93 3.98
CA GLU A 98 -22.50 14.91 3.70
C GLU A 98 -21.91 16.15 3.03
#